data_AF-A0A1I8AJC3-F1
#
_entry.id   AF-A0A1I8AJC3-F1
#
_cell.length_a   1.000
_cell.length_b   1.000
_cell.length_c   1.000
_cell.angle_alpha   90.00
_cell.angle_beta   90.00
_cell.angle_gamma   90.00
#
_symmetry.space_group_name_H-M   'P 1'
#
loop_
_entity.id
_entity.type
_entity.pdbx_description
1 polymer ?
#
loop_
_entity_poly.entity_id
_entity_poly.type
_entity_poly.pdbx_seq_one_letter_code
_entity_poly.pdbx_strand_id
1 'polypeptide(L)'
;MVTKQISQCVVLRVTENGLLELANFTQQWMSKTILDIETDTFTHHITKGLGSGSLVFSNTSVEAFEAPTIHYRPSDHSILYMTAVAGQAKVNSDWTMYSKYLSVLGLPLSGQVSMRVGGIKSEVMMQISATNELVVYRCVTRVMQLQLDFSGSYAAEVLHFFRNSLSKSIQRTMEQQFCAAMKDRLVPWLRDQVDSFPDLLRIPVSENVAIVHRLHSISMTGSHIDFRLQNSIAWDDDVIEGEPVDYTHFAFADSFEDGSRMAELFIEEQTVQTIASAAHFAEQLRTNVTSPFLKTYCEGMCIGTLYPDLGRSFENGSLRVEVSTVHPPVIRLQNQNAHVALNASIRVFPDPPIENVTGAVLEIKMATEFLLDLKLKNKRLKAFVSVIKSRAEVTKSQIAGVSSKALDFIVDMSTPFLEDAVDVFFGDGHEFTDVFKVPLENELLTISEGSLRLQTDVVLEKALVMLLY
;
A
#
# COMPACT_ATOMS: atom_id res chain seq x y z
N MET A 1 -35.01 9.39 7.06
CA MET A 1 -34.16 10.17 6.13
C MET A 1 -33.59 9.19 5.13
N VAL A 2 -33.60 9.55 3.84
CA VAL A 2 -33.19 8.68 2.73
C VAL A 2 -31.75 8.20 2.96
N THR A 3 -31.60 6.92 3.25
CA THR A 3 -30.33 6.19 3.30
C THR A 3 -29.78 6.10 1.88
N LYS A 4 -29.10 7.16 1.44
CA LYS A 4 -28.39 7.16 0.16
C LYS A 4 -27.04 6.47 0.38
N GLN A 5 -27.01 5.22 -0.06
CA GLN A 5 -25.88 4.34 -0.35
C GLN A 5 -24.49 4.98 -0.31
N ILE A 6 -23.62 4.35 0.50
CA ILE A 6 -22.21 4.65 0.59
C ILE A 6 -21.46 3.40 0.12
N SER A 7 -21.30 3.30 -1.19
CA SER A 7 -20.29 2.45 -1.81
C SER A 7 -19.07 3.35 -2.03
N GLN A 8 -17.91 2.95 -1.54
CA GLN A 8 -16.69 3.74 -1.61
C GLN A 8 -15.50 2.83 -1.86
N CYS A 9 -14.62 3.27 -2.75
CA CYS A 9 -13.52 2.46 -3.22
C CYS A 9 -12.18 3.18 -3.08
N VAL A 10 -11.16 2.39 -2.76
CA VAL A 10 -9.76 2.74 -2.94
C VAL A 10 -9.13 1.65 -3.81
N VAL A 11 -8.36 2.04 -4.82
CA VAL A 11 -7.62 1.09 -5.67
C VAL A 11 -6.14 1.31 -5.48
N LEU A 12 -5.43 0.27 -5.06
CA LEU A 12 -3.98 0.22 -5.06
C LEU A 12 -3.52 -0.55 -6.29
N ARG A 13 -2.82 0.13 -7.20
CA ARG A 13 -2.28 -0.43 -8.43
C ARG A 13 -0.78 -0.67 -8.30
N VAL A 14 -0.33 -1.87 -8.65
CA VAL A 14 1.08 -2.20 -8.90
C VAL A 14 1.30 -2.20 -10.40
N THR A 15 2.13 -1.28 -10.89
CA THR A 15 2.37 -1.08 -12.32
C THR A 15 3.41 -2.07 -12.85
N GLU A 16 3.64 -2.06 -14.17
CA GLU A 16 4.71 -2.83 -14.81
C GLU A 16 6.09 -2.54 -14.19
N ASN A 17 6.37 -1.28 -13.83
CA ASN A 17 7.62 -0.91 -13.17
C ASN A 17 7.73 -1.53 -11.77
N GLY A 18 6.62 -1.59 -11.03
CA GLY A 18 6.58 -2.30 -9.75
C GLY A 18 6.81 -3.79 -9.89
N LEU A 19 6.26 -4.41 -10.95
CA LEU A 19 6.48 -5.82 -11.26
C LEU A 19 7.92 -6.13 -11.71
N LEU A 20 8.56 -5.21 -12.42
CA LEU A 20 9.97 -5.31 -12.77
C LEU A 20 10.85 -5.28 -11.52
N GLU A 21 10.55 -4.41 -10.56
CA GLU A 21 11.30 -4.36 -9.30
C GLU A 21 11.07 -5.61 -8.45
N LEU A 22 9.83 -6.12 -8.41
CA LEU A 22 9.54 -7.42 -7.80
C LEU A 22 10.32 -8.57 -8.46
N ALA A 23 10.54 -8.51 -9.77
CA ALA A 23 11.34 -9.48 -10.51
C ALA A 23 12.82 -9.43 -10.10
N ASN A 24 13.41 -8.23 -9.99
CA ASN A 24 14.77 -8.05 -9.49
C ASN A 24 14.91 -8.62 -8.08
N PHE A 25 13.93 -8.36 -7.20
CA PHE A 25 13.91 -8.86 -5.84
C PHE A 25 13.80 -10.39 -5.78
N THR A 26 12.93 -10.96 -6.61
CA THR A 26 12.79 -12.43 -6.74
C THR A 26 14.10 -13.06 -7.19
N GLN A 27 14.81 -12.45 -8.15
CA GLN A 27 16.11 -12.93 -8.61
C GLN A 27 17.16 -12.94 -7.49
N GLN A 28 17.22 -11.88 -6.68
CA GLN A 28 18.11 -11.82 -5.51
C GLN A 28 17.74 -12.87 -4.46
N TRP A 29 16.45 -13.03 -4.16
CA TRP A 29 15.96 -14.06 -3.25
C TRP A 29 16.33 -15.47 -3.71
N MET A 30 16.14 -15.78 -5.00
CA MET A 30 16.52 -17.06 -5.58
C MET A 30 18.03 -17.29 -5.48
N SER A 31 18.85 -16.25 -5.73
CA SER A 31 20.30 -16.36 -5.66
C SER A 31 20.80 -16.82 -4.28
N LYS A 32 20.10 -16.44 -3.22
CA LYS A 32 20.40 -16.84 -1.84
C LYS A 32 19.76 -18.19 -1.49
N THR A 33 18.45 -18.29 -1.70
CA THR A 33 17.64 -19.40 -1.18
C THR A 33 17.94 -20.73 -1.87
N ILE A 34 18.29 -20.73 -3.17
CA ILE A 34 18.57 -21.96 -3.92
C ILE A 34 19.89 -22.62 -3.47
N LEU A 35 20.86 -21.83 -2.99
CA LEU A 35 22.11 -22.37 -2.45
C LEU A 35 21.87 -23.20 -1.18
N ASP A 36 20.85 -22.83 -0.40
CA ASP A 36 20.47 -23.47 0.87
C ASP A 36 19.39 -24.56 0.69
N ILE A 37 19.20 -25.09 -0.52
CA ILE A 37 18.28 -26.21 -0.74
C ILE A 37 18.99 -27.52 -0.46
N GLU A 38 18.54 -28.21 0.58
CA GLU A 38 18.80 -29.64 0.74
C GLU A 38 18.02 -30.39 -0.34
N THR A 39 18.72 -31.21 -1.12
CA THR A 39 18.10 -31.99 -2.20
C THR A 39 18.03 -33.45 -1.81
N ASP A 40 16.88 -34.07 -2.08
CA ASP A 40 16.63 -35.47 -1.75
C ASP A 40 17.57 -36.42 -2.51
N THR A 41 17.83 -37.58 -1.92
CA THR A 41 18.54 -38.66 -2.58
C THR A 41 17.79 -39.13 -3.82
N PHE A 42 18.48 -39.21 -4.95
CA PHE A 42 17.91 -39.62 -6.23
C PHE A 42 18.45 -40.99 -6.64
N THR A 43 17.57 -41.90 -7.09
CA THR A 43 17.97 -43.25 -7.55
C THR A 43 17.59 -43.47 -9.02
N HIS A 44 18.54 -43.94 -9.82
CA HIS A 44 18.35 -44.33 -11.21
C HIS A 44 18.65 -45.82 -11.43
N HIS A 45 17.77 -46.53 -12.15
CA HIS A 45 17.98 -47.94 -12.47
C HIS A 45 18.52 -48.13 -13.88
N ILE A 46 19.65 -48.82 -13.99
CA ILE A 46 20.25 -49.21 -15.27
C ILE A 46 19.81 -50.65 -15.55
N THR A 47 19.05 -50.85 -16.63
CA THR A 47 18.40 -52.15 -16.91
C THR A 47 19.18 -53.03 -17.89
N LYS A 48 20.25 -52.52 -18.52
CA LYS A 48 21.01 -53.26 -19.55
C LYS A 48 22.52 -53.06 -19.40
N GLY A 49 23.29 -54.09 -19.78
CA GLY A 49 24.75 -54.07 -19.82
C GLY A 49 25.41 -54.37 -18.47
N LEU A 50 26.75 -54.28 -18.42
CA LEU A 50 27.55 -54.52 -17.21
C LEU A 50 27.22 -53.53 -16.07
N GLY A 51 26.74 -52.33 -16.41
CA GLY A 51 26.24 -51.35 -15.45
C GLY A 51 24.87 -51.68 -14.86
N SER A 52 24.26 -52.84 -15.18
CA SER A 52 22.93 -53.17 -14.70
C SER A 52 22.87 -53.19 -13.17
N GLY A 53 21.97 -52.38 -12.60
CA GLY A 53 21.96 -52.08 -11.19
C GLY A 53 21.19 -50.81 -10.83
N SER A 54 21.43 -50.31 -9.61
CA SER A 54 20.87 -49.05 -9.10
C SER A 54 21.99 -48.06 -8.85
N LEU A 55 21.85 -46.83 -9.36
CA LEU A 55 22.75 -45.72 -9.11
C LEU A 55 22.05 -44.73 -8.18
N VAL A 56 22.62 -44.48 -7.01
CA VAL A 56 22.10 -43.57 -6.00
C VAL A 56 22.98 -42.33 -5.97
N PHE A 57 22.36 -41.16 -6.02
CA PHE A 57 22.97 -39.86 -5.82
C PHE A 57 22.54 -39.33 -4.46
N SER A 58 23.50 -38.92 -3.64
CA SER A 58 23.32 -38.51 -2.25
C SER A 58 24.18 -37.30 -1.93
N ASN A 59 23.87 -36.61 -0.83
CA ASN A 59 24.65 -35.46 -0.36
C ASN A 59 24.83 -34.41 -1.47
N THR A 60 23.72 -34.13 -2.15
CA THR A 60 23.71 -33.23 -3.30
C THR A 60 23.62 -31.79 -2.81
N SER A 61 24.56 -30.95 -3.23
CA SER A 61 24.68 -29.56 -2.81
C SER A 61 24.88 -28.63 -4.01
N VAL A 62 24.27 -27.44 -3.98
CA VAL A 62 24.47 -26.41 -4.99
C VAL A 62 25.70 -25.57 -4.61
N GLU A 63 26.79 -25.69 -5.37
CA GLU A 63 28.02 -24.93 -5.10
C GLU A 63 27.94 -23.48 -5.58
N ALA A 64 27.28 -23.27 -6.72
CA ALA A 64 27.13 -21.96 -7.33
C ALA A 64 25.80 -21.90 -8.07
N PHE A 65 25.11 -20.78 -7.94
CA PHE A 65 23.84 -20.54 -8.61
C PHE A 65 23.81 -19.12 -9.15
N GLU A 66 23.59 -18.99 -10.45
CA GLU A 66 23.34 -17.72 -11.11
C GLU A 66 21.85 -17.67 -11.43
N ALA A 67 21.12 -16.83 -10.70
CA ALA A 67 19.68 -16.79 -10.80
C ALA A 67 19.23 -16.32 -12.20
N PRO A 68 18.22 -16.98 -12.78
CA PRO A 68 17.66 -16.58 -14.07
C PRO A 68 17.12 -15.15 -14.02
N THR A 69 17.09 -14.48 -15.17
CA THR A 69 16.31 -13.25 -15.33
C THR A 69 14.84 -13.57 -15.14
N ILE A 70 14.18 -12.84 -14.24
CA ILE A 70 12.76 -13.02 -13.91
C ILE A 70 11.93 -11.96 -14.63
N HIS A 71 10.75 -12.34 -15.10
CA HIS A 71 9.73 -11.41 -15.56
C HIS A 71 8.36 -11.83 -15.04
N TYR A 72 7.62 -10.88 -14.46
CA TYR A 72 6.23 -11.04 -14.09
C TYR A 72 5.32 -10.45 -15.16
N ARG A 73 4.29 -11.19 -15.55
CA ARG A 73 3.27 -10.73 -16.48
C ARG A 73 1.88 -11.07 -15.95
N PRO A 74 1.06 -10.07 -15.59
CA PRO A 74 -0.32 -10.31 -15.18
C PRO A 74 -1.20 -10.63 -16.41
N SER A 75 -2.38 -11.18 -16.16
CA SER A 75 -3.40 -11.47 -17.15
C SER A 75 -4.78 -11.24 -16.58
N ASP A 76 -5.66 -10.74 -17.43
CA ASP A 76 -7.12 -10.62 -17.27
C ASP A 76 -7.85 -11.85 -16.71
N HIS A 77 -7.26 -13.04 -16.81
CA HIS A 77 -7.80 -14.28 -16.24
C HIS A 77 -7.43 -14.51 -14.76
N SER A 78 -7.00 -13.47 -14.03
CA SER A 78 -6.51 -13.55 -12.64
C SER A 78 -5.28 -14.48 -12.49
N ILE A 79 -4.43 -14.50 -13.51
CA ILE A 79 -3.20 -15.30 -13.56
C ILE A 79 -1.99 -14.37 -13.63
N LEU A 80 -1.07 -14.56 -12.70
CA LEU A 80 0.26 -13.98 -12.71
C LEU A 80 1.26 -15.01 -13.26
N TYR A 81 1.83 -14.72 -14.42
CA TYR A 81 2.90 -15.50 -15.00
C TYR A 81 4.24 -15.00 -14.49
N MET A 82 5.02 -15.89 -13.89
CA MET A 82 6.43 -15.65 -13.63
C MET A 82 7.26 -16.49 -14.60
N THR A 83 8.02 -15.83 -15.44
CA THR A 83 8.96 -16.47 -16.36
C THR A 83 10.38 -16.26 -15.88
N ALA A 84 11.18 -17.31 -15.94
CA ALA A 84 12.57 -17.32 -15.56
C ALA A 84 13.40 -17.81 -16.74
N VAL A 85 14.42 -17.07 -17.16
CA VAL A 85 15.22 -17.39 -18.35
C VAL A 85 16.71 -17.29 -18.05
N ALA A 86 17.49 -18.22 -18.63
CA ALA A 86 18.95 -18.20 -18.64
C ALA A 86 19.63 -18.44 -17.27
N GLY A 87 18.98 -19.15 -16.36
CA GLY A 87 19.61 -19.54 -15.08
C GLY A 87 20.71 -20.59 -15.27
N GLN A 88 21.69 -20.57 -14.37
CA GLN A 88 22.81 -21.51 -14.36
C GLN A 88 23.08 -22.02 -12.95
N ALA A 89 23.54 -23.27 -12.84
CA ALA A 89 23.90 -23.86 -11.56
C ALA A 89 25.09 -24.81 -11.70
N LYS A 90 25.91 -24.85 -10.65
CA LYS A 90 26.91 -25.90 -10.44
C LYS A 90 26.48 -26.70 -9.21
N VAL A 91 26.26 -28.00 -9.41
CA VAL A 91 25.76 -28.90 -8.39
C VAL A 91 26.75 -30.04 -8.22
N ASN A 92 27.11 -30.36 -6.99
CA ASN A 92 27.90 -31.54 -6.67
C ASN A 92 27.05 -32.58 -5.97
N SER A 93 27.39 -33.85 -6.16
CA SER A 93 26.72 -34.96 -5.52
C SER A 93 27.67 -36.15 -5.38
N ASP A 94 27.50 -36.92 -4.32
CA ASP A 94 28.14 -38.22 -4.16
C ASP A 94 27.29 -39.27 -4.90
N TRP A 95 27.93 -40.20 -5.62
CA TRP A 95 27.22 -41.29 -6.28
C TRP A 95 27.70 -42.65 -5.78
N THR A 96 26.76 -43.59 -5.69
CA THR A 96 27.01 -44.99 -5.34
C THR A 96 26.22 -45.91 -6.26
N MET A 97 26.89 -46.90 -6.86
CA MET A 97 26.31 -47.85 -7.78
C MET A 97 26.25 -49.25 -7.16
N TYR A 98 25.07 -49.86 -7.23
CA TYR A 98 24.80 -51.23 -6.82
C TYR A 98 24.59 -52.08 -8.08
N SER A 99 25.67 -52.67 -8.59
CA SER A 99 25.63 -53.58 -9.75
C SER A 99 26.12 -54.98 -9.36
N LYS A 100 25.29 -56.00 -9.62
CA LYS A 100 25.66 -57.41 -9.39
C LYS A 100 26.83 -57.87 -10.25
N TYR A 101 27.01 -57.26 -11.43
CA TYR A 101 28.06 -57.63 -12.37
C TYR A 101 29.39 -56.98 -12.00
N LEU A 102 29.37 -55.69 -11.67
CA LEU A 102 30.59 -54.95 -11.35
C LEU A 102 31.09 -55.23 -9.92
N SER A 103 30.20 -55.61 -9.01
CA SER A 103 30.60 -56.04 -7.66
C SER A 103 31.47 -57.30 -7.67
N VAL A 104 31.28 -58.21 -8.65
CA VAL A 104 32.10 -59.42 -8.80
C VAL A 104 33.55 -59.08 -9.16
N LEU A 105 33.79 -57.94 -9.81
CA LEU A 105 35.13 -57.46 -10.18
C LEU A 105 35.88 -56.78 -9.04
N GLY A 106 35.27 -56.66 -7.84
CA GLY A 106 35.89 -56.03 -6.67
C GLY A 106 36.18 -54.54 -6.83
N LEU A 107 35.56 -53.88 -7.81
CA LEU A 107 35.79 -52.47 -8.12
C LEU A 107 35.03 -51.57 -7.12
N PRO A 108 35.63 -50.45 -6.67
CA PRO A 108 34.89 -49.45 -5.91
C PRO A 108 33.79 -48.86 -6.79
N LEU A 109 32.55 -48.88 -6.30
CA LEU A 109 31.36 -48.45 -7.03
C LEU A 109 30.80 -47.13 -6.47
N SER A 110 31.68 -46.24 -6.01
CA SER A 110 31.31 -44.91 -5.54
C SER A 110 32.27 -43.85 -6.05
N GLY A 111 31.84 -42.59 -5.96
CA GLY A 111 32.62 -41.43 -6.38
C GLY A 111 31.82 -40.15 -6.25
N GLN A 112 32.27 -39.11 -6.96
CA GLN A 112 31.59 -37.81 -6.99
C GLN A 112 31.19 -37.45 -8.42
N VAL A 113 30.17 -36.62 -8.55
CA VAL A 113 29.74 -36.04 -9.81
C VAL A 113 29.59 -34.54 -9.66
N SER A 114 30.25 -33.80 -10.55
CA SER A 114 30.04 -32.37 -10.74
C SER A 114 29.11 -32.18 -11.93
N MET A 115 28.00 -31.49 -11.69
CA MET A 115 26.97 -31.21 -12.67
C MET A 115 26.98 -29.71 -13.00
N ARG A 116 27.13 -29.37 -14.28
CA ARG A 116 26.93 -27.99 -14.76
C ARG A 116 25.60 -27.91 -15.49
N VAL A 117 24.70 -27.13 -14.93
CA VAL A 117 23.34 -26.89 -15.42
C VAL A 117 23.32 -25.52 -16.07
N GLY A 118 22.86 -25.44 -17.31
CA GLY A 118 22.82 -24.20 -18.07
C GLY A 118 21.50 -24.01 -18.79
N GLY A 119 21.09 -22.74 -18.92
CA GLY A 119 19.88 -22.36 -19.63
C GLY A 119 18.62 -22.88 -18.96
N ILE A 120 18.53 -22.77 -17.63
CA ILE A 120 17.31 -23.07 -16.89
C ILE A 120 16.23 -22.09 -17.36
N LYS A 121 15.11 -22.64 -17.81
CA LYS A 121 13.91 -21.90 -18.18
C LYS A 121 12.75 -22.38 -17.32
N SER A 122 12.03 -21.47 -16.68
CA SER A 122 10.85 -21.83 -15.90
C SER A 122 9.69 -20.92 -16.23
N GLU A 123 8.50 -21.48 -16.21
CA GLU A 123 7.23 -20.75 -16.29
C GLU A 123 6.36 -21.22 -15.13
N VAL A 124 6.05 -20.30 -14.23
CA VAL A 124 5.21 -20.52 -13.06
C VAL A 124 3.96 -19.69 -13.24
N MET A 125 2.81 -20.36 -13.35
CA MET A 125 1.50 -19.76 -13.44
C MET A 125 0.90 -19.75 -12.04
N MET A 126 0.70 -18.56 -11.49
CA MET A 126 0.06 -18.37 -10.19
C MET A 126 -1.33 -17.80 -10.42
N GLN A 127 -2.34 -18.42 -9.82
CA GLN A 127 -3.72 -17.97 -9.90
C GLN A 127 -4.11 -17.36 -8.56
N ILE A 128 -4.85 -16.26 -8.61
CA ILE A 128 -5.50 -15.71 -7.44
C ILE A 128 -6.82 -16.47 -7.22
N SER A 129 -6.98 -17.06 -6.03
CA SER A 129 -8.19 -17.79 -5.65
C SER A 129 -9.36 -16.85 -5.41
N ALA A 130 -10.57 -17.41 -5.26
CA ALA A 130 -11.73 -16.63 -4.84
C ALA A 130 -11.59 -16.01 -3.43
N THR A 131 -10.66 -16.50 -2.61
CA THR A 131 -10.32 -15.96 -1.29
C THR A 131 -9.17 -14.96 -1.34
N ASN A 132 -8.80 -14.47 -2.53
CA ASN A 132 -7.65 -13.60 -2.78
C ASN A 132 -6.28 -14.22 -2.42
N GLU A 133 -6.18 -15.55 -2.35
CA GLU A 133 -4.92 -16.24 -2.08
C GLU A 133 -4.16 -16.53 -3.38
N LEU A 134 -2.86 -16.25 -3.38
CA LEU A 134 -1.96 -16.64 -4.47
C LEU A 134 -1.63 -18.14 -4.37
N VAL A 135 -1.96 -18.89 -5.42
CA VAL A 135 -1.73 -20.34 -5.52
C VAL A 135 -1.00 -20.66 -6.83
N VAL A 136 0.03 -21.51 -6.78
CA VAL A 136 0.66 -22.03 -8.00
C VAL A 136 -0.26 -23.03 -8.67
N TYR A 137 -0.82 -22.64 -9.81
CA TYR A 137 -1.67 -23.48 -10.65
C TYR A 137 -0.82 -24.45 -11.48
N ARG A 138 0.31 -23.97 -12.02
CA ARG A 138 1.19 -24.77 -12.87
C ARG A 138 2.63 -24.29 -12.76
N CYS A 139 3.56 -25.22 -12.65
CA CYS A 139 4.99 -24.95 -12.82
C CYS A 139 5.55 -25.85 -13.90
N VAL A 140 6.29 -25.26 -14.84
CA VAL A 140 7.03 -25.99 -15.87
C VAL A 140 8.46 -25.47 -15.89
N THR A 141 9.41 -26.35 -15.62
CA THR A 141 10.84 -26.04 -15.72
C THR A 141 11.50 -26.90 -16.78
N ARG A 142 12.45 -26.32 -17.49
CA ARG A 142 13.26 -26.99 -18.52
C ARG A 142 14.72 -26.62 -18.36
N VAL A 143 15.57 -27.63 -18.31
CA VAL A 143 17.03 -27.46 -18.35
C VAL A 143 17.50 -27.65 -19.78
N MET A 144 18.10 -26.63 -20.39
CA MET A 144 18.53 -26.75 -21.79
C MET A 144 19.85 -27.52 -21.92
N GLN A 145 20.74 -27.40 -20.93
CA GLN A 145 22.06 -28.00 -20.96
C GLN A 145 22.41 -28.63 -19.61
N LEU A 146 22.87 -29.87 -19.63
CA LEU A 146 23.38 -30.57 -18.46
C LEU A 146 24.69 -31.29 -18.83
N GLN A 147 25.78 -30.87 -18.21
CA GLN A 147 27.07 -31.52 -18.32
C GLN A 147 27.35 -32.29 -17.03
N LEU A 148 27.66 -33.57 -17.16
CA LEU A 148 28.00 -34.46 -16.05
C LEU A 148 29.49 -34.79 -16.15
N ASP A 149 30.20 -34.57 -15.06
CA ASP A 149 31.60 -34.93 -14.91
C ASP A 149 31.75 -35.86 -13.71
N PHE A 150 31.99 -37.14 -13.98
CA PHE A 150 32.09 -38.19 -12.96
C PHE A 150 33.55 -38.39 -12.59
N SER A 151 33.86 -38.39 -11.29
CA SER A 151 35.19 -38.63 -10.75
C SER A 151 35.17 -39.73 -9.66
N GLY A 152 36.36 -40.21 -9.29
CA GLY A 152 36.54 -41.22 -8.24
C GLY A 152 37.10 -42.54 -8.79
N SER A 153 36.22 -43.49 -9.12
CA SER A 153 36.58 -44.88 -9.45
C SER A 153 36.54 -45.21 -10.95
N TYR A 154 37.08 -46.37 -11.35
CA TYR A 154 36.93 -46.92 -12.71
C TYR A 154 35.46 -47.07 -13.15
N ALA A 155 34.53 -47.19 -12.20
CA ALA A 155 33.09 -47.20 -12.51
C ALA A 155 32.60 -45.86 -13.10
N ALA A 156 33.33 -44.75 -12.90
CA ALA A 156 33.03 -43.47 -13.56
C ALA A 156 33.11 -43.58 -15.10
N GLU A 157 34.07 -44.35 -15.63
CA GLU A 157 34.17 -44.61 -17.08
C GLU A 157 32.96 -45.38 -17.60
N VAL A 158 32.46 -46.33 -16.81
CA VAL A 158 31.23 -47.08 -17.13
C VAL A 158 30.02 -46.14 -17.17
N LEU A 159 29.91 -45.21 -16.21
CA LEU A 159 28.83 -44.22 -16.18
C LEU A 159 28.87 -43.26 -17.37
N HIS A 160 30.05 -43.00 -17.94
CA HIS A 160 30.18 -42.17 -19.14
C HIS A 160 29.43 -42.77 -20.35
N PHE A 161 29.34 -44.10 -20.47
CA PHE A 161 28.54 -44.76 -21.53
C PHE A 161 27.03 -44.53 -21.35
N PHE A 162 26.57 -44.31 -20.12
CA PHE A 162 25.18 -44.04 -19.81
C PHE A 162 24.84 -42.54 -19.73
N ARG A 163 25.80 -41.65 -20.02
CA ARG A 163 25.67 -40.20 -19.86
C ARG A 163 24.37 -39.64 -20.44
N ASN A 164 23.98 -40.03 -21.65
CA ASN A 164 22.75 -39.53 -22.28
C ASN A 164 21.48 -39.96 -21.53
N SER A 165 21.45 -41.18 -20.98
CA SER A 165 20.32 -41.68 -20.19
C SER A 165 20.28 -41.00 -18.81
N LEU A 166 21.45 -40.91 -18.16
CA LEU A 166 21.62 -40.27 -16.86
C LEU A 166 21.27 -38.78 -16.95
N SER A 167 21.79 -38.06 -17.94
CA SER A 167 21.48 -36.65 -18.15
C SER A 167 19.98 -36.41 -18.28
N LYS A 168 19.25 -37.22 -19.07
CA LYS A 168 17.79 -37.08 -19.19
C LYS A 168 17.05 -37.36 -17.87
N SER A 169 17.51 -38.34 -17.10
CA SER A 169 16.87 -38.70 -15.82
C SER A 169 17.15 -37.67 -14.73
N ILE A 170 18.40 -37.22 -14.62
CA ILE A 170 18.83 -36.18 -13.69
C ILE A 170 18.14 -34.86 -14.03
N GLN A 171 18.10 -34.49 -15.30
CA GLN A 171 17.40 -33.32 -15.78
C GLN A 171 15.94 -33.30 -15.33
N ARG A 172 15.18 -34.38 -15.56
CA ARG A 172 13.78 -34.46 -15.13
C ARG A 172 13.62 -34.30 -13.62
N THR A 173 14.54 -34.87 -12.86
CA THR A 173 14.54 -34.79 -11.39
C THR A 173 14.83 -33.37 -10.94
N MET A 174 15.83 -32.70 -11.52
CA MET A 174 16.14 -31.30 -11.27
C MET A 174 14.98 -30.37 -11.63
N GLU A 175 14.31 -30.60 -12.77
CA GLU A 175 13.13 -29.84 -13.18
C GLU A 175 11.98 -29.99 -12.17
N GLN A 176 11.75 -31.20 -11.66
CA GLN A 176 10.74 -31.48 -10.64
C GLN A 176 11.08 -30.83 -9.29
N GLN A 177 12.32 -30.98 -8.82
CA GLN A 177 12.79 -30.38 -7.58
C GLN A 177 12.75 -28.86 -7.63
N PHE A 178 13.12 -28.26 -8.77
CA PHE A 178 13.00 -26.81 -8.95
C PHE A 178 11.54 -26.37 -8.81
N CYS A 179 10.60 -27.03 -9.50
CA CYS A 179 9.18 -26.70 -9.36
C CYS A 179 8.64 -26.90 -7.93
N ALA A 180 9.09 -27.93 -7.22
CA ALA A 180 8.75 -28.14 -5.82
C ALA A 180 9.28 -26.99 -4.96
N ALA A 181 10.55 -26.60 -5.13
CA ALA A 181 11.14 -25.47 -4.41
C ALA A 181 10.42 -24.14 -4.69
N MET A 182 10.01 -23.88 -5.93
CA MET A 182 9.20 -22.69 -6.25
C MET A 182 7.85 -22.74 -5.55
N LYS A 183 7.18 -23.89 -5.53
CA LYS A 183 5.89 -24.03 -4.83
C LYS A 183 6.03 -23.87 -3.31
N ASP A 184 7.04 -24.49 -2.73
CA ASP A 184 7.16 -24.65 -1.27
C ASP A 184 7.92 -23.49 -0.60
N ARG A 185 8.76 -22.75 -1.35
CA ARG A 185 9.54 -21.63 -0.82
C ARG A 185 9.17 -20.28 -1.43
N LEU A 186 9.00 -20.18 -2.76
CA LEU A 186 8.71 -18.89 -3.40
C LEU A 186 7.30 -18.41 -3.09
N VAL A 187 6.29 -19.29 -3.15
CA VAL A 187 4.88 -18.86 -2.93
C VAL A 187 4.65 -18.35 -1.51
N PRO A 188 5.10 -19.06 -0.44
CA PRO A 188 4.96 -18.52 0.90
C PRO A 188 5.70 -17.21 1.06
N TRP A 189 6.92 -17.09 0.52
CA TRP A 189 7.67 -15.84 0.58
C TRP A 189 6.98 -14.70 -0.17
N LEU A 190 6.48 -14.93 -1.39
CA LEU A 190 5.71 -13.92 -2.14
C LEU A 190 4.45 -13.53 -1.38
N ARG A 191 3.77 -14.49 -0.74
CA ARG A 191 2.63 -14.22 0.13
C ARG A 191 3.04 -13.33 1.31
N ASP A 192 4.11 -13.65 2.02
CA ASP A 192 4.61 -12.81 3.12
C ASP A 192 4.95 -11.38 2.65
N GLN A 193 5.44 -11.23 1.41
CA GLN A 193 5.66 -9.90 0.82
C GLN A 193 4.34 -9.19 0.46
N VAL A 194 3.33 -9.92 -0.04
CA VAL A 194 1.99 -9.36 -0.31
C VAL A 194 1.28 -8.99 1.00
N ASP A 195 1.39 -9.80 2.05
CA ASP A 195 0.85 -9.54 3.39
C ASP A 195 1.54 -8.33 4.07
N SER A 196 2.69 -7.89 3.54
CA SER A 196 3.30 -6.62 3.94
C SER A 196 2.48 -5.40 3.47
N PHE A 197 1.67 -5.55 2.42
CA PHE A 197 0.66 -4.58 2.06
C PHE A 197 -0.50 -4.67 3.06
N PRO A 198 -1.11 -3.54 3.43
CA PRO A 198 -2.18 -3.56 4.41
C PRO A 198 -3.43 -4.23 3.83
N ASP A 199 -3.72 -5.46 4.26
CA ASP A 199 -5.06 -6.07 4.13
C ASP A 199 -6.14 -5.21 4.80
N LEU A 200 -5.69 -4.42 5.77
CA LEU A 200 -6.46 -3.48 6.56
C LEU A 200 -5.72 -2.15 6.59
N LEU A 201 -6.19 -1.17 5.82
CA LEU A 201 -5.74 0.21 5.97
C LEU A 201 -6.69 0.91 6.95
N ARG A 202 -6.17 1.38 8.09
CA ARG A 202 -6.95 2.12 9.08
C ARG A 202 -6.49 3.58 9.08
N ILE A 203 -7.37 4.48 8.66
CA ILE A 203 -7.17 5.93 8.74
C ILE A 203 -7.87 6.42 10.01
N PRO A 204 -7.15 6.76 11.08
CA PRO A 204 -7.76 7.31 12.29
C PRO A 204 -8.33 8.70 11.98
N VAL A 205 -9.61 8.90 12.32
CA VAL A 205 -10.29 10.20 12.21
C VAL A 205 -10.37 10.85 13.59
N SER A 206 -10.67 10.07 14.63
CA SER A 206 -10.63 10.46 16.04
C SER A 206 -10.22 9.25 16.90
N GLU A 207 -10.21 9.40 18.23
CA GLU A 207 -9.94 8.29 19.17
C GLU A 207 -10.89 7.10 18.94
N ASN A 208 -12.13 7.37 18.56
CA ASN A 208 -13.19 6.37 18.46
C ASN A 208 -13.67 6.11 17.03
N VAL A 209 -13.30 6.96 16.07
CA VAL A 209 -13.74 6.86 14.68
C VAL A 209 -12.54 6.63 13.77
N ALA A 210 -12.61 5.58 12.97
CA ALA A 210 -11.60 5.29 11.96
C ALA A 210 -12.24 4.80 10.66
N ILE A 211 -11.56 5.04 9.56
CA ILE A 211 -11.95 4.52 8.25
C ILE A 211 -11.09 3.32 7.97
N VAL A 212 -11.75 2.22 7.65
CA VAL A 212 -11.13 0.92 7.50
C VAL A 212 -11.31 0.48 6.06
N HIS A 213 -10.21 0.27 5.35
CA HIS A 213 -10.22 -0.28 4.00
C HIS A 213 -9.79 -1.73 4.06
N ARG A 214 -10.63 -2.63 3.51
CA ARG A 214 -10.36 -4.07 3.46
C ARG A 214 -10.23 -4.53 2.03
N LEU A 215 -9.33 -5.47 1.77
CA LEU A 215 -9.21 -6.10 0.45
C LEU A 215 -10.53 -6.80 0.07
N HIS A 216 -11.16 -6.30 -0.99
CA HIS A 216 -12.38 -6.86 -1.54
C HIS A 216 -12.06 -7.84 -2.66
N SER A 217 -11.22 -7.42 -3.62
CA SER A 217 -10.81 -8.27 -4.74
C SER A 217 -9.46 -7.85 -5.30
N ILE A 218 -8.80 -8.75 -6.02
CA ILE A 218 -7.63 -8.43 -6.82
C ILE A 218 -8.00 -8.60 -8.30
N SER A 219 -7.74 -7.57 -9.09
CA SER A 219 -7.93 -7.57 -10.54
C SER A 219 -6.58 -7.47 -11.23
N MET A 220 -6.47 -8.05 -12.41
CA MET A 220 -5.23 -8.07 -13.19
C MET A 220 -5.53 -7.66 -14.62
N THR A 221 -4.63 -6.88 -15.20
CA THR A 221 -4.64 -6.57 -16.63
C THR A 221 -3.37 -7.11 -17.28
N GLY A 222 -3.09 -6.73 -18.54
CA GLY A 222 -1.82 -7.08 -19.17
C GLY A 222 -0.62 -6.30 -18.63
N SER A 223 -0.85 -5.16 -17.96
CA SER A 223 0.21 -4.22 -17.54
C SER A 223 0.28 -4.00 -16.03
N HIS A 224 -0.79 -4.23 -15.28
CA HIS A 224 -0.83 -3.93 -13.85
C HIS A 224 -1.67 -4.92 -13.04
N ILE A 225 -1.54 -4.84 -11.71
CA ILE A 225 -2.33 -5.56 -10.72
C ILE A 225 -3.03 -4.53 -9.83
N ASP A 226 -4.35 -4.63 -9.71
CA ASP A 226 -5.18 -3.74 -8.90
C ASP A 226 -5.72 -4.47 -7.67
N PHE A 227 -5.31 -4.01 -6.50
CA PHE A 227 -5.88 -4.36 -5.21
C PHE A 227 -7.04 -3.41 -4.94
N ARG A 228 -8.25 -3.96 -4.98
CA ARG A 228 -9.49 -3.21 -4.81
C ARG A 228 -9.92 -3.29 -3.35
N LEU A 229 -9.84 -2.16 -2.68
CA LEU A 229 -10.14 -2.01 -1.26
C LEU A 229 -11.54 -1.42 -1.09
N GLN A 230 -12.36 -2.07 -0.27
CA GLN A 230 -13.68 -1.59 0.13
C GLN A 230 -13.57 -0.86 1.46
N ASN A 231 -14.26 0.28 1.57
CA ASN A 231 -14.20 1.10 2.77
C ASN A 231 -15.34 0.76 3.72
N SER A 232 -15.09 0.91 5.02
CA SER A 232 -16.06 0.81 6.10
C SER A 232 -15.71 1.83 7.18
N ILE A 233 -16.69 2.22 7.98
CA ILE A 233 -16.47 3.13 9.12
C ILE A 233 -16.46 2.28 10.38
N ALA A 234 -15.37 2.36 11.15
CA ALA A 234 -15.30 1.81 12.50
C ALA A 234 -15.63 2.93 13.50
N TRP A 235 -16.61 2.70 14.37
CA TRP A 235 -17.03 3.61 15.42
C TRP A 235 -17.08 2.86 16.75
N ASP A 236 -16.27 3.24 17.74
CA ASP A 236 -16.15 2.55 19.04
C ASP A 236 -15.89 1.04 18.87
N ASP A 237 -15.00 0.67 17.93
CA ASP A 237 -14.67 -0.69 17.49
C ASP A 237 -15.80 -1.48 16.79
N ASP A 238 -17.02 -0.94 16.69
CA ASP A 238 -18.08 -1.49 15.85
C ASP A 238 -17.87 -1.08 14.39
N VAL A 239 -17.86 -2.05 13.48
CA VAL A 239 -17.70 -1.80 12.05
C VAL A 239 -19.06 -1.65 11.40
N ILE A 240 -19.35 -0.43 10.95
CA ILE A 240 -20.49 -0.12 10.10
C ILE A 240 -20.06 -0.44 8.67
N GLU A 241 -20.41 -1.64 8.22
CA GLU A 241 -20.17 -2.07 6.85
C GLU A 241 -21.08 -1.30 5.88
N GLY A 242 -20.49 -0.81 4.79
CA GLY A 242 -21.24 -0.23 3.68
C GLY A 242 -22.06 -1.29 2.95
N GLU A 243 -22.93 -0.86 2.03
CA GLU A 243 -23.60 -1.79 1.13
C GLU A 243 -22.58 -2.55 0.25
N PRO A 244 -22.93 -3.76 -0.23
CA PRO A 244 -22.07 -4.48 -1.16
C PRO A 244 -21.76 -3.60 -2.38
N VAL A 245 -20.47 -3.41 -2.61
CA VAL A 245 -19.94 -2.61 -3.72
C VAL A 245 -19.98 -3.46 -5.00
N ASP A 246 -20.62 -2.95 -6.04
CA ASP A 246 -20.53 -3.56 -7.38
C ASP A 246 -19.22 -3.17 -8.09
N TYR A 247 -18.78 -3.99 -9.03
CA TYR A 247 -17.54 -3.82 -9.80
C TYR A 247 -17.45 -2.48 -10.54
N THR A 248 -18.59 -1.87 -10.87
CA THR A 248 -18.69 -0.56 -11.52
C THR A 248 -18.03 0.56 -10.71
N HIS A 249 -17.96 0.44 -9.39
CA HIS A 249 -17.33 1.42 -8.51
C HIS A 249 -15.79 1.40 -8.55
N PHE A 250 -15.17 0.40 -9.18
CA PHE A 250 -13.72 0.38 -9.36
C PHE A 250 -13.28 0.86 -10.75
N ALA A 251 -14.22 1.01 -11.69
CA ALA A 251 -13.93 1.35 -13.08
C ALA A 251 -13.34 2.76 -13.26
N PHE A 252 -13.45 3.64 -12.26
CA PHE A 252 -12.84 4.97 -12.33
C PHE A 252 -11.31 4.90 -12.43
N ALA A 253 -10.68 3.92 -11.79
CA ALA A 253 -9.23 3.72 -11.85
C ALA A 253 -8.75 3.32 -13.26
N ASP A 254 -9.60 2.64 -14.03
CA ASP A 254 -9.31 2.23 -15.41
C ASP A 254 -9.31 3.40 -16.39
N SER A 255 -9.86 4.57 -16.00
CA SER A 255 -9.83 5.78 -16.82
C SER A 255 -8.47 6.48 -16.83
N PHE A 256 -7.58 6.11 -15.91
CA PHE A 256 -6.24 6.68 -15.81
C PHE A 256 -5.23 5.89 -16.63
N GLU A 257 -4.40 6.62 -17.38
CA GLU A 257 -3.22 6.04 -18.02
C GLU A 257 -2.25 5.51 -16.96
N ASP A 258 -1.65 4.34 -17.24
CA ASP A 258 -0.62 3.74 -16.39
C ASP A 258 0.52 4.74 -16.20
N GLY A 259 0.86 5.04 -14.94
CA GLY A 259 1.94 5.97 -14.64
C GLY A 259 3.30 5.29 -14.63
N SER A 260 4.34 6.13 -14.50
CA SER A 260 5.72 5.69 -14.53
C SER A 260 6.25 5.20 -13.17
N ARG A 261 5.48 5.31 -12.09
CA ARG A 261 5.87 4.91 -10.74
C ARG A 261 5.52 3.45 -10.46
N MET A 262 6.17 2.85 -9.47
CA MET A 262 5.97 1.42 -9.15
C MET A 262 4.58 1.10 -8.60
N ALA A 263 4.02 2.00 -7.79
CA ALA A 263 2.72 1.85 -7.16
C ALA A 263 1.88 3.13 -7.28
N GLU A 264 0.56 2.96 -7.37
CA GLU A 264 -0.39 4.05 -7.44
C GLU A 264 -1.59 3.79 -6.54
N LEU A 265 -2.07 4.83 -5.86
CA LEU A 265 -3.25 4.78 -5.02
C LEU A 265 -4.29 5.73 -5.57
N PHE A 266 -5.46 5.20 -5.92
CA PHE A 266 -6.61 5.95 -6.38
C PHE A 266 -7.67 6.00 -5.27
N ILE A 267 -8.07 7.20 -4.89
CA ILE A 267 -9.08 7.46 -3.88
C ILE A 267 -10.22 8.23 -4.54
N GLU A 268 -11.40 7.63 -4.56
CA GLU A 268 -12.61 8.25 -5.13
C GLU A 268 -13.08 9.46 -4.31
N GLU A 269 -13.66 10.46 -4.97
CA GLU A 269 -14.26 11.64 -4.30
C GLU A 269 -15.25 11.23 -3.20
N GLN A 270 -16.06 10.19 -3.43
CA GLN A 270 -17.02 9.70 -2.44
C GLN A 270 -16.35 9.17 -1.16
N THR A 271 -15.17 8.56 -1.30
CA THR A 271 -14.33 8.18 -0.17
C THR A 271 -13.92 9.42 0.62
N VAL A 272 -13.35 10.43 -0.05
CA VAL A 272 -12.94 11.70 0.57
C VAL A 272 -14.11 12.40 1.27
N GLN A 273 -15.28 12.44 0.64
CA GLN A 273 -16.50 12.99 1.21
C GLN A 273 -16.94 12.25 2.47
N THR A 274 -16.73 10.94 2.54
CA THR A 274 -17.06 10.18 3.74
C THR A 274 -16.08 10.47 4.86
N ILE A 275 -14.79 10.63 4.56
CA ILE A 275 -13.80 11.04 5.57
C ILE A 275 -14.22 12.36 6.21
N ALA A 276 -14.58 13.34 5.38
CA ALA A 276 -15.06 14.63 5.85
C ALA A 276 -16.34 14.53 6.68
N SER A 277 -17.26 13.63 6.31
CA SER A 277 -18.51 13.41 7.04
C SER A 277 -18.27 12.74 8.40
N ALA A 278 -17.39 11.72 8.44
CA ALA A 278 -16.99 11.06 9.67
C ALA A 278 -16.31 12.06 10.63
N ALA A 279 -15.41 12.91 10.11
CA ALA A 279 -14.75 13.96 10.89
C ALA A 279 -15.75 14.98 11.47
N HIS A 280 -16.77 15.36 10.68
CA HIS A 280 -17.84 16.23 11.16
C HIS A 280 -18.62 15.61 12.33
N PHE A 281 -19.10 14.38 12.16
CA PHE A 281 -19.92 13.71 13.19
C PHE A 281 -19.11 13.32 14.43
N ALA A 282 -17.80 13.13 14.29
CA ALA A 282 -16.86 12.90 15.39
C ALA A 282 -16.41 14.20 16.10
N GLU A 283 -17.06 15.33 15.81
CA GLU A 283 -16.75 16.68 16.33
C GLU A 283 -15.29 17.13 16.10
N GLN A 284 -14.57 16.55 15.13
CA GLN A 284 -13.19 16.93 14.81
C GLN A 284 -13.11 18.26 14.07
N LEU A 285 -14.18 18.62 13.35
CA LEU A 285 -14.30 19.92 12.66
C LEU A 285 -14.82 21.02 13.59
N ARG A 286 -14.30 21.04 14.82
CA ARG A 286 -14.58 22.03 15.87
C ARG A 286 -13.27 22.44 16.52
N THR A 287 -12.98 23.74 16.51
CA THR A 287 -11.75 24.27 17.10
C THR A 287 -12.01 25.55 17.87
N ASN A 288 -11.15 25.83 18.85
CA ASN A 288 -11.14 27.07 19.60
C ASN A 288 -9.99 27.94 19.10
N VAL A 289 -10.32 29.13 18.66
CA VAL A 289 -9.34 30.14 18.25
C VAL A 289 -9.24 31.18 19.35
N THR A 290 -8.03 31.34 19.87
CA THR A 290 -7.66 32.42 20.79
C THR A 290 -6.65 33.32 20.11
N SER A 291 -6.82 34.63 20.21
CA SER A 291 -5.94 35.60 19.57
C SER A 291 -5.78 36.84 20.44
N PRO A 292 -4.59 37.47 20.48
CA PRO A 292 -4.40 38.76 21.14
C PRO A 292 -5.37 39.85 20.64
N PHE A 293 -5.85 39.76 19.39
CA PHE A 293 -6.85 40.67 18.83
C PHE A 293 -8.23 40.54 19.49
N LEU A 294 -8.53 39.41 20.12
CA LEU A 294 -9.80 39.15 20.80
C LEU A 294 -9.85 39.71 22.23
N LYS A 295 -8.80 40.42 22.68
CA LYS A 295 -8.79 41.09 23.98
C LYS A 295 -9.71 42.32 23.99
N THR A 296 -10.45 42.51 25.08
CA THR A 296 -11.34 43.67 25.24
C THR A 296 -10.62 44.89 25.81
N TYR A 297 -9.39 44.71 26.31
CA TYR A 297 -8.48 45.77 26.71
C TYR A 297 -7.07 45.51 26.16
N CYS A 298 -6.50 46.52 25.50
CA CYS A 298 -5.12 46.49 24.99
C CYS A 298 -4.61 47.92 24.77
N GLU A 299 -3.29 48.11 24.74
CA GLU A 299 -2.65 49.40 24.40
C GLU A 299 -2.58 49.65 22.87
N GLY A 300 -2.81 48.61 22.06
CA GLY A 300 -2.74 48.63 20.60
C GLY A 300 -4.10 48.42 19.91
N MET A 301 -4.13 47.66 18.82
CA MET A 301 -5.37 47.30 18.10
C MET A 301 -5.92 45.96 18.62
N CYS A 302 -7.08 46.00 19.25
CA CYS A 302 -7.86 44.82 19.66
C CYS A 302 -9.37 45.08 19.56
N ILE A 303 -10.18 44.03 19.70
CA ILE A 303 -11.63 44.10 19.50
C ILE A 303 -12.31 45.11 20.44
N GLY A 304 -11.78 45.31 21.66
CA GLY A 304 -12.31 46.33 22.57
C GLY A 304 -12.01 47.77 22.15
N THR A 305 -10.88 48.02 21.48
CA THR A 305 -10.57 49.35 20.90
C THR A 305 -11.38 49.62 19.64
N LEU A 306 -11.64 48.59 18.83
CA LEU A 306 -12.46 48.67 17.62
C LEU A 306 -13.96 48.79 17.96
N TYR A 307 -14.38 48.15 19.05
CA TYR A 307 -15.75 48.16 19.57
C TYR A 307 -15.77 48.52 21.04
N PRO A 308 -15.73 49.83 21.36
CA PRO A 308 -15.73 50.30 22.74
C PRO A 308 -16.91 49.79 23.57
N ASP A 309 -18.07 49.55 22.96
CA ASP A 309 -19.25 49.01 23.66
C ASP A 309 -19.03 47.56 24.11
N LEU A 310 -18.26 46.79 23.34
CA LEU A 310 -17.83 45.45 23.69
C LEU A 310 -16.73 45.50 24.77
N GLY A 311 -15.81 46.47 24.67
CA GLY A 311 -14.83 46.77 25.71
C GLY A 311 -15.45 47.12 27.07
N ARG A 312 -16.51 47.93 27.07
CA ARG A 312 -17.27 48.33 28.28
C ARG A 312 -18.11 47.18 28.84
N SER A 313 -18.69 46.36 27.98
CA SER A 313 -19.54 45.23 28.41
C SER A 313 -18.72 44.10 29.02
N PHE A 314 -17.43 44.01 28.67
CA PHE A 314 -16.53 42.93 29.06
C PHE A 314 -15.19 43.53 29.56
N GLU A 315 -15.20 44.25 30.68
CA GLU A 315 -14.02 44.96 31.20
C GLU A 315 -12.84 44.00 31.52
N ASN A 316 -11.65 44.31 31.00
CA ASN A 316 -10.39 43.55 31.22
C ASN A 316 -10.46 42.05 30.93
N GLY A 317 -11.26 41.65 29.94
CA GLY A 317 -11.43 40.26 29.52
C GLY A 317 -10.77 39.95 28.16
N SER A 318 -11.02 38.72 27.72
CA SER A 318 -10.77 38.27 26.36
C SER A 318 -12.01 37.57 25.82
N LEU A 319 -12.07 37.40 24.50
CA LEU A 319 -13.08 36.57 23.87
C LEU A 319 -12.43 35.29 23.37
N ARG A 320 -13.11 34.17 23.59
CA ARG A 320 -12.80 32.90 22.95
C ARG A 320 -13.76 32.70 21.79
N VAL A 321 -13.20 32.42 20.62
CA VAL A 321 -13.98 32.10 19.43
C VAL A 321 -13.96 30.60 19.25
N GLU A 322 -15.13 30.00 19.13
CA GLU A 322 -15.29 28.60 18.76
C GLU A 322 -15.82 28.54 17.33
N VAL A 323 -15.10 27.82 16.48
CA VAL A 323 -15.49 27.59 15.08
C VAL A 323 -15.89 26.13 14.96
N SER A 324 -17.05 25.87 14.36
CA SER A 324 -17.55 24.51 14.13
C SER A 324 -18.30 24.41 12.83
N THR A 325 -18.24 23.27 12.17
CA THR A 325 -19.11 22.98 11.01
C THR A 325 -20.55 22.71 11.45
N VAL A 326 -21.53 23.27 10.73
CA VAL A 326 -22.97 23.04 10.97
C VAL A 326 -23.46 21.75 10.29
N HIS A 327 -22.90 21.46 9.12
CA HIS A 327 -23.15 20.24 8.34
C HIS A 327 -21.80 19.71 7.83
N PRO A 328 -21.72 18.42 7.44
CA PRO A 328 -20.54 17.90 6.75
C PRO A 328 -20.15 18.79 5.56
N PRO A 329 -18.87 19.17 5.42
CA PRO A 329 -18.44 19.95 4.28
C PRO A 329 -18.57 19.11 3.01
N VAL A 330 -18.92 19.75 1.90
CA VAL A 330 -19.05 19.10 0.60
C VAL A 330 -17.76 19.30 -0.18
N ILE A 331 -17.08 18.21 -0.53
CA ILE A 331 -15.80 18.22 -1.24
C ILE A 331 -16.02 17.74 -2.67
N ARG A 332 -15.53 18.51 -3.64
CA ARG A 332 -15.50 18.17 -5.06
C ARG A 332 -14.07 18.19 -5.57
N LEU A 333 -13.60 17.08 -6.14
CA LEU A 333 -12.27 16.96 -6.70
C LEU A 333 -12.31 17.42 -8.15
N GLN A 334 -11.59 18.49 -8.45
CA GLN A 334 -11.43 19.07 -9.78
C GLN A 334 -9.96 18.98 -10.19
N ASN A 335 -9.69 19.14 -11.48
CA ASN A 335 -8.31 19.06 -11.97
C ASN A 335 -7.41 20.05 -11.19
N GLN A 336 -6.41 19.50 -10.49
CA GLN A 336 -5.40 20.17 -9.66
C GLN A 336 -5.86 20.70 -8.28
N ASN A 337 -7.14 20.77 -7.97
CA ASN A 337 -7.61 21.31 -6.69
C ASN A 337 -8.88 20.62 -6.18
N ALA A 338 -9.12 20.71 -4.88
CA ALA A 338 -10.39 20.29 -4.28
C ALA A 338 -11.22 21.52 -3.93
N HIS A 339 -12.41 21.63 -4.52
CA HIS A 339 -13.38 22.65 -4.20
C HIS A 339 -14.21 22.22 -2.99
N VAL A 340 -14.14 23.00 -1.90
CA VAL A 340 -14.83 22.69 -0.66
C VAL A 340 -15.88 23.74 -0.36
N ALA A 341 -17.11 23.30 -0.16
CA ALA A 341 -18.22 24.11 0.31
C ALA A 341 -18.54 23.76 1.77
N LEU A 342 -18.56 24.78 2.62
CA LEU A 342 -18.55 24.66 4.06
C LEU A 342 -19.58 25.61 4.66
N ASN A 343 -20.45 25.08 5.52
CA ASN A 343 -21.29 25.88 6.39
C ASN A 343 -20.75 25.80 7.82
N ALA A 344 -20.24 26.89 8.35
CA ALA A 344 -19.68 27.02 9.69
C ALA A 344 -20.60 27.84 10.62
N SER A 345 -20.50 27.58 11.91
CA SER A 345 -20.97 28.45 12.99
C SER A 345 -19.76 28.92 13.79
N ILE A 346 -19.70 30.23 13.97
CA ILE A 346 -18.70 30.92 14.78
C ILE A 346 -19.41 31.44 16.01
N ARG A 347 -19.05 30.90 17.17
CA ARG A 347 -19.62 31.26 18.46
C ARG A 347 -18.58 31.97 19.31
N VAL A 348 -18.91 33.16 19.77
CA VAL A 348 -18.03 33.97 20.60
C VAL A 348 -18.46 33.86 22.05
N PHE A 349 -17.52 33.59 22.94
CA PHE A 349 -17.72 33.46 24.37
C PHE A 349 -16.83 34.45 25.12
N PRO A 350 -17.28 35.04 26.23
CA PRO A 350 -16.41 35.78 27.13
C PRO A 350 -15.47 34.82 27.85
N ASP A 351 -14.22 35.24 28.01
CA ASP A 351 -13.17 34.53 28.73
C ASP A 351 -12.42 35.50 29.67
N PRO A 352 -12.63 35.41 31.00
CA PRO A 352 -13.36 34.36 31.71
C PRO A 352 -14.90 34.45 31.57
N PRO A 353 -15.65 33.37 31.83
CA PRO A 353 -17.12 33.36 31.79
C PRO A 353 -17.74 34.36 32.77
N ILE A 354 -18.84 35.02 32.39
CA ILE A 354 -19.56 35.99 33.22
C ILE A 354 -20.82 35.34 33.82
N GLU A 355 -21.03 35.49 35.13
CA GLU A 355 -22.13 34.84 35.87
C GLU A 355 -23.54 35.08 35.30
N ASN A 356 -23.78 36.24 34.68
CA ASN A 356 -25.08 36.63 34.13
C ASN A 356 -25.26 36.32 32.63
N VAL A 357 -24.25 35.74 31.96
CA VAL A 357 -24.29 35.45 30.52
C VAL A 357 -24.15 33.95 30.30
N THR A 358 -25.26 33.29 29.99
CA THR A 358 -25.27 31.87 29.64
C THR A 358 -25.11 31.68 28.12
N GLY A 359 -24.00 31.07 27.70
CA GLY A 359 -23.74 30.69 26.31
C GLY A 359 -23.02 31.76 25.49
N ALA A 360 -23.12 31.66 24.17
CA ALA A 360 -22.41 32.56 23.24
C ALA A 360 -23.01 33.98 23.26
N VAL A 361 -22.14 34.99 23.31
CA VAL A 361 -22.51 36.41 23.24
C VAL A 361 -22.81 36.84 21.81
N LEU A 362 -22.19 36.17 20.84
CA LEU A 362 -22.37 36.40 19.41
C LEU A 362 -22.32 35.04 18.69
N GLU A 363 -23.26 34.83 17.78
CA GLU A 363 -23.30 33.65 16.91
C GLU A 363 -23.45 34.08 15.45
N ILE A 364 -22.47 33.69 14.65
CA ILE A 364 -22.37 34.02 13.22
C ILE A 364 -22.44 32.71 12.46
N LYS A 365 -23.37 32.61 11.51
CA LYS A 365 -23.36 31.52 10.54
C LYS A 365 -22.62 31.99 9.30
N MET A 366 -21.73 31.15 8.81
CA MET A 366 -20.93 31.43 7.64
C MET A 366 -21.09 30.33 6.61
N ALA A 367 -21.33 30.71 5.36
CA ALA A 367 -21.27 29.84 4.21
C ALA A 367 -20.05 30.26 3.39
N THR A 368 -19.10 29.36 3.21
CA THR A 368 -17.85 29.65 2.49
C THR A 368 -17.54 28.57 1.47
N GLU A 369 -16.85 28.98 0.42
CA GLU A 369 -16.31 28.15 -0.65
C GLU A 369 -14.82 28.45 -0.75
N PHE A 370 -13.98 27.42 -0.74
CA PHE A 370 -12.54 27.55 -0.88
C PHE A 370 -11.97 26.43 -1.75
N LEU A 371 -10.81 26.71 -2.35
CA LEU A 371 -9.99 25.72 -3.04
C LEU A 371 -8.93 25.22 -2.08
N LEU A 372 -8.74 23.90 -2.08
CA LEU A 372 -7.61 23.23 -1.44
C LEU A 372 -6.64 22.75 -2.50
N ASP A 373 -5.40 23.24 -2.43
CA ASP A 373 -4.26 22.69 -3.15
C ASP A 373 -3.53 21.72 -2.22
N LEU A 374 -3.54 20.42 -2.56
CA LEU A 374 -2.93 19.38 -1.75
C LEU A 374 -1.51 19.08 -2.25
N LYS A 375 -0.54 19.16 -1.35
CA LYS A 375 0.86 18.82 -1.66
C LYS A 375 1.40 17.85 -0.64
N LEU A 376 2.10 16.83 -1.12
CA LEU A 376 2.86 15.92 -0.29
C LEU A 376 4.29 16.47 -0.13
N LYS A 377 4.70 16.78 1.10
CA LYS A 377 6.05 17.29 1.39
C LYS A 377 6.61 16.58 2.62
N ASN A 378 7.80 16.00 2.50
CA ASN A 378 8.44 15.23 3.58
C ASN A 378 7.50 14.15 4.16
N LYS A 379 6.80 13.43 3.28
CA LYS A 379 5.80 12.39 3.65
C LYS A 379 4.61 12.91 4.46
N ARG A 380 4.40 14.23 4.48
CA ARG A 380 3.22 14.85 5.11
C ARG A 380 2.33 15.49 4.06
N LEU A 381 1.05 15.14 4.11
CA LEU A 381 0.03 15.78 3.29
C LEU A 381 -0.26 17.15 3.86
N LYS A 382 0.07 18.21 3.13
CA LYS A 382 -0.26 19.60 3.46
C LYS A 382 -1.33 20.10 2.50
N ALA A 383 -2.31 20.81 3.03
CA ALA A 383 -3.28 21.54 2.22
C ALA A 383 -2.97 23.04 2.28
N PHE A 384 -3.15 23.72 1.15
CA PHE A 384 -3.10 25.17 1.06
C PHE A 384 -4.49 25.67 0.68
N VAL A 385 -5.00 26.63 1.46
CA VAL A 385 -6.36 27.13 1.33
C VAL A 385 -6.36 28.39 0.48
N SER A 386 -7.39 28.54 -0.36
CA SER A 386 -7.67 29.78 -1.06
C SER A 386 -9.17 30.03 -1.07
N VAL A 387 -9.61 31.02 -0.29
CA VAL A 387 -11.04 31.36 -0.19
C VAL A 387 -11.52 31.98 -1.50
N ILE A 388 -12.60 31.43 -2.06
CA ILE A 388 -13.25 31.93 -3.26
C ILE A 388 -14.35 32.92 -2.89
N LYS A 389 -15.21 32.49 -1.96
CA LYS A 389 -16.42 33.21 -1.60
C LYS A 389 -16.78 32.91 -0.17
N SER A 390 -17.05 33.95 0.60
CA SER A 390 -17.56 33.84 1.96
C SER A 390 -18.77 34.74 2.12
N ARG A 391 -19.78 34.25 2.84
CA ARG A 391 -20.94 35.03 3.28
C ARG A 391 -21.20 34.65 4.71
N ALA A 392 -21.20 35.64 5.60
CA ALA A 392 -21.59 35.42 6.98
C ALA A 392 -22.81 36.28 7.36
N GLU A 393 -23.58 35.77 8.30
CA GLU A 393 -24.78 36.39 8.82
C GLU A 393 -24.83 36.22 10.33
N VAL A 394 -25.11 37.31 11.04
CA VAL A 394 -25.30 37.26 12.49
C VAL A 394 -26.66 36.69 12.80
N THR A 395 -26.68 35.56 13.50
CA THR A 395 -27.93 34.86 13.86
C THR A 395 -28.38 35.16 15.28
N LYS A 396 -27.43 35.46 16.18
CA LYS A 396 -27.73 35.82 17.56
C LYS A 396 -26.69 36.82 18.07
N SER A 397 -27.16 37.90 18.71
CA SER A 397 -26.30 38.82 19.46
C SER A 397 -26.97 39.12 20.81
N GLN A 398 -26.23 38.90 21.88
CA GLN A 398 -26.63 39.30 23.24
C GLN A 398 -25.97 40.63 23.65
N ILE A 399 -25.20 41.24 22.75
CA ILE A 399 -24.45 42.47 23.02
C ILE A 399 -25.36 43.66 22.73
N ALA A 400 -25.79 44.34 23.79
CA ALA A 400 -26.63 45.52 23.67
C ALA A 400 -25.86 46.67 22.98
N GLY A 401 -26.48 47.34 22.01
CA GLY A 401 -25.95 48.57 21.40
C GLY A 401 -24.99 48.40 20.22
N VAL A 402 -24.70 47.17 19.77
CA VAL A 402 -23.83 46.97 18.60
C VAL A 402 -24.54 47.42 17.32
N SER A 403 -23.96 48.40 16.63
CA SER A 403 -24.50 48.90 15.34
C SER A 403 -24.44 47.83 14.24
N SER A 404 -25.31 47.91 13.23
CA SER A 404 -25.28 46.98 12.08
C SER A 404 -23.92 46.98 11.37
N LYS A 405 -23.30 48.16 11.21
CA LYS A 405 -21.95 48.31 10.63
C LYS A 405 -20.86 47.59 11.43
N ALA A 406 -21.02 47.54 12.75
CA ALA A 406 -20.09 46.82 13.61
C ALA A 406 -20.21 45.31 13.41
N LEU A 407 -21.44 44.80 13.29
CA LEU A 407 -21.70 43.40 12.96
C LEU A 407 -21.16 43.02 11.56
N ASP A 408 -21.39 43.87 10.56
CA ASP A 408 -20.89 43.67 9.19
C ASP A 408 -19.36 43.56 9.16
N PHE A 409 -18.64 44.40 9.93
CA PHE A 409 -17.18 44.32 10.00
C PHE A 409 -16.68 43.09 10.79
N ILE A 410 -17.38 42.66 11.84
CA ILE A 410 -17.02 41.40 12.54
C ILE A 410 -17.18 40.20 11.59
N VAL A 411 -18.21 40.23 10.74
CA VAL A 411 -18.42 39.27 9.65
C VAL A 411 -17.29 39.34 8.62
N ASP A 412 -16.86 40.53 8.21
CA ASP A 412 -15.73 40.66 7.27
C ASP A 412 -14.43 40.13 7.87
N MET A 413 -14.21 40.36 9.18
CA MET A 413 -13.06 39.86 9.93
C MET A 413 -13.15 38.37 10.28
N SER A 414 -14.29 37.69 10.06
CA SER A 414 -14.42 36.26 10.38
C SER A 414 -13.76 35.34 9.36
N THR A 415 -13.48 35.83 8.14
CA THR A 415 -12.85 35.04 7.07
C THR A 415 -11.40 34.65 7.42
N PRO A 416 -10.52 35.57 7.85
CA PRO A 416 -9.17 35.20 8.32
C PRO A 416 -9.15 34.19 9.47
N PHE A 417 -10.11 34.25 10.40
CA PHE A 417 -10.20 33.25 11.48
C PHE A 417 -10.54 31.86 10.97
N LEU A 418 -11.31 31.77 9.87
CA LEU A 418 -11.57 30.49 9.23
C LEU A 418 -10.33 30.00 8.48
N GLU A 419 -9.62 30.88 7.76
CA GLU A 419 -8.36 30.52 7.11
C GLU A 419 -7.36 29.97 8.13
N ASP A 420 -7.17 30.66 9.27
CA ASP A 420 -6.33 30.19 10.37
C ASP A 420 -6.82 28.85 10.95
N ALA A 421 -8.14 28.67 11.12
CA ALA A 421 -8.70 27.42 11.64
C ALA A 421 -8.46 26.24 10.68
N VAL A 422 -8.59 26.47 9.37
CA VAL A 422 -8.34 25.46 8.34
C VAL A 422 -6.84 25.18 8.22
N ASP A 423 -6.00 26.20 8.32
CA ASP A 423 -4.54 26.05 8.36
C ASP A 423 -4.06 25.33 9.63
N VAL A 424 -4.69 25.54 10.79
CA VAL A 424 -4.41 24.74 11.99
C VAL A 424 -4.83 23.29 11.77
N PHE A 425 -5.94 23.04 11.06
CA PHE A 425 -6.43 21.69 10.80
C PHE A 425 -5.56 20.92 9.79
N PHE A 426 -5.07 21.58 8.73
CA PHE A 426 -4.30 20.92 7.66
C PHE A 426 -2.79 21.22 7.67
N GLY A 427 -2.34 22.21 8.43
CA GLY A 427 -0.99 22.78 8.34
C GLY A 427 0.10 21.94 9.00
N ASP A 428 -0.22 21.24 10.09
CA ASP A 428 0.68 20.29 10.75
C ASP A 428 0.98 19.09 9.83
N GLY A 429 0.01 18.76 8.97
CA GLY A 429 0.04 17.72 7.96
C GLY A 429 -0.05 16.32 8.57
N HIS A 430 -0.80 15.44 7.91
CA HIS A 430 -0.88 14.04 8.30
C HIS A 430 0.28 13.26 7.71
N GLU A 431 0.93 12.42 8.53
CA GLU A 431 1.98 11.52 8.05
C GLU A 431 1.37 10.43 7.16
N PHE A 432 1.87 10.36 5.93
CA PHE A 432 1.39 9.42 4.91
C PHE A 432 2.08 8.05 5.01
N THR A 433 3.11 7.92 5.85
CA THR A 433 3.88 6.69 6.04
C THR A 433 3.07 5.53 6.59
N ASP A 434 1.92 5.78 7.20
CA ASP A 434 1.09 4.72 7.79
C ASP A 434 0.29 3.94 6.73
N VAL A 435 0.18 4.48 5.51
CA VAL A 435 -0.57 3.83 4.43
C VAL A 435 0.19 2.65 3.83
N PHE A 436 1.52 2.71 3.83
CA PHE A 436 2.37 1.64 3.32
C PHE A 436 3.37 1.25 4.41
N LYS A 437 3.36 -0.01 4.85
CA LYS A 437 4.36 -0.53 5.82
C LYS A 437 5.79 -0.58 5.25
N VAL A 438 5.96 -0.19 3.99
CA VAL A 438 7.21 -0.14 3.25
C VAL A 438 7.65 1.31 3.02
N PRO A 439 8.96 1.61 3.05
CA PRO A 439 9.44 2.95 2.76
C PRO A 439 9.10 3.36 1.32
N LEU A 440 8.50 4.54 1.20
CA LEU A 440 8.16 5.17 -0.07
C LEU A 440 9.18 6.23 -0.48
N GLU A 441 9.33 6.41 -1.79
CA GLU A 441 10.11 7.47 -2.44
C GLU A 441 9.38 8.07 -3.65
N ASN A 442 9.86 9.24 -4.09
CA ASN A 442 9.39 9.96 -5.27
C ASN A 442 7.87 10.16 -5.35
N GLU A 443 7.26 10.47 -4.21
CA GLU A 443 5.82 10.52 -4.11
C GLU A 443 5.24 11.73 -4.88
N LEU A 444 4.22 11.48 -5.69
CA LEU A 444 3.53 12.49 -6.48
C LEU A 444 2.02 12.40 -6.21
N LEU A 445 1.47 13.46 -5.63
CA LEU A 445 0.04 13.59 -5.42
C LEU A 445 -0.58 14.45 -6.53
N THR A 446 -1.65 13.94 -7.12
CA THR A 446 -2.43 14.64 -8.16
C THR A 446 -3.92 14.54 -7.86
N ILE A 447 -4.63 15.64 -8.11
CA ILE A 447 -6.09 15.68 -8.03
C ILE A 447 -6.62 15.74 -9.46
N SER A 448 -7.49 14.80 -9.79
CA SER A 448 -8.21 14.75 -11.06
C SER A 448 -9.71 14.87 -10.80
N GLU A 449 -10.48 15.06 -11.85
CA GLU A 449 -11.95 15.08 -11.73
C GLU A 449 -12.46 13.80 -11.05
N GLY A 450 -13.12 13.96 -9.91
CA GLY A 450 -13.73 12.87 -9.13
C GLY A 450 -12.77 11.92 -8.40
N SER A 451 -11.45 12.14 -8.43
CA SER A 451 -10.51 11.26 -7.71
C SER A 451 -9.17 11.90 -7.36
N LEU A 452 -8.55 11.35 -6.34
CA LEU A 452 -7.21 11.68 -5.89
C LEU A 452 -6.28 10.51 -6.24
N ARG A 453 -5.19 10.81 -6.94
CA ARG A 453 -4.20 9.83 -7.39
C ARG A 453 -2.86 10.15 -6.75
N LEU A 454 -2.34 9.19 -6.00
CA LEU A 454 -0.97 9.22 -5.48
C LEU A 454 -0.13 8.20 -6.25
N GLN A 455 1.08 8.59 -6.64
CA GLN A 455 2.04 7.72 -7.30
C GLN A 455 3.33 7.67 -6.49
N THR A 456 3.98 6.51 -6.38
CA THR A 456 5.18 6.35 -5.56
C THR A 456 6.05 5.17 -6.00
N ASP A 457 7.35 5.26 -5.73
CA ASP A 457 8.28 4.16 -5.85
C ASP A 457 8.47 3.48 -4.49
N VAL A 458 8.52 2.15 -4.48
CA VAL A 458 8.61 1.34 -3.26
C VAL A 458 10.04 0.88 -3.04
N VAL A 459 10.59 1.11 -1.84
CA VAL A 459 11.94 0.65 -1.49
C VAL A 459 11.85 -0.67 -0.72
N LEU A 460 12.12 -1.78 -1.42
CA LEU A 460 12.01 -3.13 -0.87
C LEU A 460 13.23 -3.57 -0.03
N GLU A 461 14.33 -2.79 0.02
CA GLU A 461 15.59 -3.17 0.68
C GLU A 461 15.45 -3.52 2.18
N LYS A 462 14.50 -2.91 2.91
CA LYS A 462 14.34 -3.15 4.35
C LYS A 462 13.55 -4.41 4.71
N ALA A 463 12.80 -5.00 3.78
CA ALA A 463 12.11 -6.27 4.02
C ALA A 463 13.10 -7.44 4.19
N LEU A 464 14.24 -7.39 3.49
CA LEU A 464 15.32 -8.37 3.62
C LEU A 464 16.04 -8.31 4.98
N VAL A 465 16.13 -7.13 5.61
CA VAL A 465 16.83 -6.97 6.90
C VAL A 465 15.97 -7.49 8.06
N MET A 466 14.64 -7.42 7.96
CA MET A 466 13.73 -7.99 8.97
C MET A 466 13.64 -9.53 8.92
N LEU A 467 13.96 -10.16 7.79
CA LEU A 467 14.04 -11.64 7.68
C LEU A 467 15.39 -12.22 8.09
N LEU A 468 16.36 -11.37 8.42
CA LEU A 468 17.69 -11.76 8.89
C LEU A 468 17.84 -11.72 10.42
N TYR A 469 16.74 -11.54 11.17
CA TYR A 469 16.70 -11.62 12.63
C TYR A 469 15.64 -12.59 13.14
#